data_AF-A0A8J6GK84-F1
#
_entry.id   AF-A0A8J6GK84-F1
#
_cell.length_a   1.000
_cell.length_b   1.000
_cell.length_c   1.000
_cell.angle_alpha   90.00
_cell.angle_beta   90.00
_cell.angle_gamma   90.00
#
_symmetry.space_group_name_H-M   'P 1'
#
loop_
_entity.id
_entity.type
_entity.pdbx_description
1 polymer ?
#
loop_
_entity_poly.entity_id
_entity_poly.type
_entity_poly.pdbx_seq_one_letter_code
_entity_poly.pdbx_strand_id
1 'polypeptide(L)'
;MEAGMAWGALTGPLRVLCVLGCLLGRAIAAPSPIIKFPGDVAPKTDKELAVQYLNTFYGCPKESCNLFVLKDTLKKMQKFFGLPQTGDLDQNTIETMRKPRCGNPDVANYNFFPRKPKWDKNQITYRIIGYTPDLDPETVDDAFARALQVWSDVTPLRFTRIHDGEADIMINFGRWGRQRGTGGCCSRAM
;
A
#
# COMPACT_ATOMS: atom_id res chain seq x y z
N MET A 1 53.94 -35.03 16.91
CA MET A 1 53.73 -36.49 17.10
C MET A 1 53.07 -36.99 15.84
N GLU A 2 53.81 -37.79 15.08
CA GLU A 2 53.36 -38.39 13.83
C GLU A 2 52.19 -39.35 14.02
N ALA A 3 51.33 -39.45 13.01
CA ALA A 3 50.75 -40.72 12.59
C ALA A 3 50.64 -40.69 11.07
N GLY A 4 51.43 -41.54 10.40
CA GLY A 4 51.44 -41.70 8.95
C GLY A 4 50.61 -42.88 8.46
N MET A 5 50.45 -42.89 7.13
CA MET A 5 50.06 -44.00 6.23
C MET A 5 48.58 -44.42 6.28
N ALA A 6 47.91 -44.84 5.20
CA ALA A 6 48.40 -45.36 3.92
C ALA A 6 47.36 -45.10 2.80
N TRP A 7 47.84 -44.85 1.58
CA TRP A 7 47.03 -44.93 0.36
C TRP A 7 46.97 -46.39 -0.10
N GLY A 8 45.77 -46.97 -0.11
CA GLY A 8 45.49 -48.30 -0.65
C GLY A 8 44.46 -48.20 -1.77
N ALA A 9 44.85 -48.68 -2.95
CA ALA A 9 44.05 -48.69 -4.18
C ALA A 9 42.81 -49.59 -4.06
N LEU A 10 41.68 -49.13 -4.62
CA LEU A 10 40.58 -50.00 -5.03
C LEU A 10 40.23 -49.70 -6.49
N THR A 11 40.36 -50.74 -7.29
CA THR A 11 40.08 -50.88 -8.71
C THR A 11 38.59 -51.24 -8.93
N GLY A 12 37.97 -50.78 -10.02
CA GLY A 12 36.71 -51.36 -10.54
C GLY A 12 35.48 -50.43 -10.71
N PRO A 13 34.45 -50.88 -11.46
CA PRO A 13 33.56 -50.05 -12.29
C PRO A 13 32.39 -49.37 -11.54
N LEU A 14 32.44 -49.30 -10.21
CA LEU A 14 31.37 -48.70 -9.40
C LEU A 14 31.34 -47.16 -9.43
N ARG A 15 32.26 -46.51 -10.13
CA ARG A 15 32.29 -45.03 -10.24
C ARG A 15 31.31 -44.44 -11.25
N VAL A 16 30.72 -45.22 -12.16
CA VAL A 16 29.87 -44.66 -13.22
C VAL A 16 28.41 -44.45 -12.79
N LEU A 17 27.92 -45.17 -11.77
CA LEU A 17 26.52 -45.05 -11.33
C LEU A 17 26.22 -43.85 -10.43
N CYS A 18 27.23 -43.22 -9.84
CA CYS A 18 27.00 -42.10 -8.91
C CYS A 18 26.82 -40.74 -9.60
N VAL A 19 27.20 -40.60 -10.89
CA VAL A 19 27.17 -39.30 -11.59
C VAL A 19 25.83 -39.04 -12.30
N LEU A 20 25.02 -40.07 -12.57
CA LEU A 20 23.73 -39.92 -13.29
C LEU A 20 22.52 -39.59 -12.40
N GLY A 21 22.63 -39.70 -11.07
CA GLY A 21 21.53 -39.37 -10.14
C GLY A 21 21.35 -37.87 -9.86
N CYS A 22 22.38 -37.05 -10.11
CA CYS A 22 22.35 -35.63 -9.74
C CYS A 22 21.65 -34.71 -10.76
N LEU A 23 21.32 -35.18 -11.97
CA LEU A 23 20.71 -34.35 -13.02
C LEU A 23 19.18 -34.42 -13.07
N LEU A 24 18.53 -35.26 -12.24
CA LEU A 24 17.07 -35.36 -12.16
C LEU A 24 16.51 -34.96 -10.78
N GLY A 25 17.36 -34.54 -9.85
CA GLY A 25 16.93 -33.95 -8.58
C GLY A 25 16.34 -32.57 -8.80
N ARG A 26 15.07 -32.47 -9.22
CA ARG A 26 14.28 -31.28 -8.95
C ARG A 26 14.29 -31.08 -7.43
N ALA A 27 15.09 -30.15 -6.95
CA ALA A 27 14.99 -29.67 -5.59
C ALA A 27 13.58 -29.09 -5.42
N ILE A 28 12.68 -29.85 -4.82
CA ILE A 28 11.40 -29.34 -4.37
C ILE A 28 11.76 -28.49 -3.15
N ALA A 29 12.00 -27.20 -3.37
CA ALA A 29 12.15 -26.25 -2.30
C ALA A 29 10.87 -26.32 -1.45
N ALA A 30 10.99 -26.74 -0.19
CA ALA A 30 9.88 -26.72 0.73
C ALA A 30 9.39 -25.26 0.89
N PRO A 31 8.06 -25.03 0.93
CA PRO A 31 7.54 -23.68 1.13
C PRO A 31 8.02 -23.13 2.47
N SER A 32 8.48 -21.88 2.48
CA SER A 32 8.96 -21.22 3.70
C SER A 32 7.82 -21.10 4.74
N PRO A 33 8.08 -21.40 6.02
CA PRO A 33 7.05 -21.28 7.06
C PRO A 33 6.69 -19.81 7.30
N ILE A 34 5.38 -19.52 7.41
CA ILE A 34 4.89 -18.21 7.85
C ILE A 34 5.04 -18.14 9.37
N ILE A 35 6.05 -17.41 9.84
CA ILE A 35 6.27 -17.11 11.27
C ILE A 35 5.45 -15.86 11.62
N LYS A 36 4.73 -15.88 12.75
CA LYS A 36 4.00 -14.71 13.27
C LYS A 36 4.77 -14.13 14.45
N PHE A 37 5.18 -12.87 14.37
CA PHE A 37 5.81 -12.19 15.50
C PHE A 37 4.76 -11.54 16.43
N PRO A 38 5.01 -11.50 17.75
CA PRO A 38 4.12 -10.80 18.68
C PRO A 38 3.96 -9.33 18.31
N GLY A 39 2.73 -8.89 18.05
CA GLY A 39 2.42 -7.51 17.64
C GLY A 39 2.19 -7.32 16.13
N ASP A 40 2.54 -8.31 15.30
CA ASP A 40 2.27 -8.23 13.86
C ASP A 40 0.78 -8.38 13.56
N VAL A 41 0.30 -7.55 12.63
CA VAL A 41 -1.02 -7.73 12.04
C VAL A 41 -0.92 -8.91 11.07
N ALA A 42 -1.79 -9.90 11.25
CA ALA A 42 -1.83 -11.06 10.35
C ALA A 42 -1.98 -10.60 8.88
N PRO A 43 -1.19 -11.15 7.94
CA PRO A 43 -1.27 -10.77 6.54
C PRO A 43 -2.65 -11.14 6.00
N LYS A 44 -3.23 -10.23 5.21
CA LYS A 44 -4.52 -10.46 4.54
C LYS A 44 -4.30 -11.35 3.33
N THR A 45 -5.27 -12.19 3.03
CA THR A 45 -5.32 -12.90 1.75
C THR A 45 -5.52 -11.93 0.60
N ASP A 46 -5.11 -12.29 -0.62
CA ASP A 46 -5.26 -11.42 -1.79
C ASP A 46 -6.72 -11.05 -2.05
N LYS A 47 -7.63 -12.00 -1.80
CA LYS A 47 -9.08 -11.77 -1.94
C LYS A 47 -9.60 -10.78 -0.90
N GLU A 48 -9.21 -10.92 0.37
CA GLU A 48 -9.61 -9.97 1.43
C GLU A 48 -9.05 -8.57 1.17
N LEU A 49 -7.79 -8.49 0.72
CA LEU A 49 -7.17 -7.25 0.29
C LEU A 49 -7.98 -6.59 -0.82
N ALA A 50 -8.28 -7.32 -1.89
CA ALA A 50 -9.01 -6.81 -3.04
C ALA A 50 -10.42 -6.32 -2.67
N VAL A 51 -11.16 -7.09 -1.87
CA VAL A 51 -12.49 -6.70 -1.40
C VAL A 51 -12.42 -5.42 -0.57
N GLN A 52 -11.47 -5.33 0.37
CA GLN A 52 -11.31 -4.13 1.18
C GLN A 52 -10.90 -2.91 0.35
N TYR A 53 -10.02 -3.10 -0.62
CA TYR A 53 -9.53 -2.07 -1.52
C TYR A 53 -10.68 -1.52 -2.36
N LEU A 54 -11.40 -2.39 -3.06
CA LEU A 54 -12.52 -2.00 -3.93
C LEU A 54 -13.69 -1.42 -3.13
N ASN A 55 -13.92 -1.87 -1.89
CA ASN A 55 -14.88 -1.22 -1.00
C ASN A 55 -14.44 0.21 -0.62
N THR A 56 -13.17 0.40 -0.30
CA THR A 56 -12.66 1.69 0.19
C THR A 56 -12.56 2.73 -0.93
N PHE A 57 -12.12 2.32 -2.12
CA PHE A 57 -11.76 3.24 -3.20
C PHE A 57 -12.75 3.27 -4.37
N TYR A 58 -13.51 2.19 -4.56
CA TYR A 58 -14.44 2.02 -5.68
C TYR A 58 -15.91 1.86 -5.24
N GLY A 59 -16.17 1.90 -3.94
CA GLY A 59 -17.52 1.89 -3.38
C GLY A 59 -18.25 0.55 -3.47
N CYS A 60 -17.55 -0.58 -3.67
CA CYS A 60 -18.21 -1.91 -3.65
C CYS A 60 -18.70 -2.23 -2.23
N PRO A 61 -20.01 -2.23 -1.91
CA PRO A 61 -20.46 -2.41 -0.52
C PRO A 61 -20.11 -3.81 -0.02
N LYS A 62 -19.64 -3.92 1.24
CA LYS A 62 -19.15 -5.20 1.80
C LYS A 62 -20.17 -6.34 1.71
N GLU A 63 -21.45 -6.01 1.77
CA GLU A 63 -22.56 -6.96 1.78
C GLU A 63 -23.10 -7.31 0.39
N SER A 64 -22.87 -6.45 -0.63
CA SER A 64 -23.42 -6.62 -1.98
C SER A 64 -22.37 -6.78 -3.09
N CYS A 65 -21.09 -6.87 -2.73
CA CYS A 65 -20.00 -7.19 -3.66
C CYS A 65 -20.05 -8.68 -4.06
N ASN A 66 -21.06 -9.05 -4.87
CA ASN A 66 -21.15 -10.37 -5.48
C ASN A 66 -20.04 -10.53 -6.56
N LEU A 67 -19.81 -11.76 -7.04
CA LEU A 67 -18.72 -12.05 -7.99
C LEU A 67 -18.78 -11.19 -9.27
N PHE A 68 -19.98 -10.89 -9.75
CA PHE A 68 -20.21 -10.10 -10.95
C PHE A 68 -19.87 -8.60 -10.72
N VAL A 69 -20.39 -8.02 -9.64
CA VAL A 69 -20.10 -6.63 -9.22
C VAL A 69 -18.62 -6.48 -8.90
N LEU A 70 -17.99 -7.48 -8.28
CA LEU A 70 -16.56 -7.49 -8.02
C LEU A 70 -15.77 -7.43 -9.33
N LYS A 71 -16.10 -8.28 -10.31
CA LYS A 71 -15.43 -8.33 -11.62
C LYS A 71 -15.53 -6.99 -12.36
N ASP A 72 -16.70 -6.39 -12.40
CA ASP A 72 -16.89 -5.08 -13.06
C ASP A 72 -16.18 -3.95 -12.32
N THR A 73 -16.18 -3.97 -10.99
CA THR A 73 -15.46 -2.97 -10.18
C THR A 73 -13.95 -3.12 -10.35
N LEU A 74 -13.47 -4.36 -10.46
CA LEU A 74 -12.06 -4.66 -10.67
C LEU A 74 -11.60 -4.18 -12.05
N LYS A 75 -12.43 -4.31 -13.09
CA LYS A 75 -12.16 -3.69 -14.40
C LYS A 75 -12.06 -2.16 -14.33
N LYS A 76 -12.91 -1.49 -13.54
CA LYS A 76 -12.83 -0.03 -13.33
C LYS A 76 -11.50 0.37 -12.69
N MET A 77 -11.06 -0.40 -11.69
CA MET A 77 -9.77 -0.21 -11.04
C MET A 77 -8.61 -0.45 -12.01
N GLN A 78 -8.62 -1.57 -12.73
CA GLN A 78 -7.60 -1.88 -13.75
C GLN A 78 -7.52 -0.76 -14.79
N LYS A 79 -8.66 -0.27 -15.28
CA LYS A 79 -8.72 0.87 -16.21
C LYS A 79 -8.09 2.14 -15.62
N PHE A 80 -8.35 2.45 -14.35
CA PHE A 80 -7.81 3.64 -13.67
C PHE A 80 -6.27 3.60 -13.60
N PHE A 81 -5.70 2.43 -13.33
CA PHE A 81 -4.26 2.22 -13.24
C PHE A 81 -3.59 1.84 -14.58
N GLY A 82 -4.34 1.83 -15.69
CA GLY A 82 -3.80 1.45 -17.00
C GLY A 82 -3.43 -0.03 -17.15
N LEU A 83 -4.01 -0.90 -16.32
CA LEU A 83 -3.84 -2.35 -16.38
C LEU A 83 -4.81 -2.99 -17.39
N PRO A 84 -4.51 -4.21 -17.90
CA PRO A 84 -5.45 -4.98 -18.71
C PRO A 84 -6.77 -5.22 -17.98
N GLN A 85 -7.89 -4.87 -18.61
CA GLN A 85 -9.25 -4.94 -18.01
C GLN A 85 -9.83 -6.36 -18.02
N THR A 86 -9.11 -7.32 -17.43
CA THR A 86 -9.53 -8.73 -17.34
C THR A 86 -10.71 -8.91 -16.39
N GLY A 87 -10.76 -8.10 -15.33
CA GLY A 87 -11.67 -8.27 -14.19
C GLY A 87 -11.31 -9.45 -13.29
N ASP A 88 -10.13 -10.02 -13.49
CA ASP A 88 -9.59 -11.10 -12.66
C ASP A 88 -8.48 -10.54 -11.75
N LEU A 89 -8.30 -11.16 -10.58
CA LEU A 89 -7.29 -10.71 -9.62
C LEU A 89 -5.91 -11.28 -10.00
N ASP A 90 -5.28 -10.68 -10.99
CA ASP A 90 -3.94 -11.04 -11.45
C ASP A 90 -2.83 -10.45 -10.56
N GLN A 91 -1.62 -10.97 -10.71
CA GLN A 91 -0.46 -10.59 -9.91
C GLN A 91 -0.16 -9.08 -10.01
N ASN A 92 -0.25 -8.47 -11.20
CA ASN A 92 0.01 -7.04 -11.38
C ASN A 92 -1.05 -6.20 -10.68
N THR A 93 -2.31 -6.65 -10.72
CA THR A 93 -3.42 -6.01 -9.97
C THR A 93 -3.16 -6.07 -8.46
N ILE A 94 -2.77 -7.23 -7.91
CA ILE A 94 -2.50 -7.40 -6.48
C ILE A 94 -1.32 -6.52 -6.04
N GLU A 95 -0.22 -6.54 -6.79
CA GLU A 95 0.95 -5.71 -6.51
C GLU A 95 0.60 -4.21 -6.53
N THR A 96 -0.24 -3.80 -7.46
CA THR A 96 -0.76 -2.42 -7.52
C THR A 96 -1.62 -2.09 -6.30
N MET A 97 -2.48 -3.01 -5.85
CA MET A 97 -3.30 -2.83 -4.65
C MET A 97 -2.50 -2.76 -3.34
N ARG A 98 -1.33 -3.41 -3.29
CA ARG A 98 -0.44 -3.44 -2.11
C ARG A 98 0.40 -2.18 -1.95
N LYS A 99 0.53 -1.34 -2.99
CA LYS A 99 1.31 -0.10 -2.91
C LYS A 99 0.66 0.91 -1.96
N PRO A 100 1.42 1.59 -1.08
CA PRO A 100 0.89 2.66 -0.24
C PRO A 100 0.27 3.76 -1.10
N ARG A 101 -0.85 4.33 -0.65
CA ARG A 101 -1.59 5.31 -1.45
C ARG A 101 -2.39 6.33 -0.63
N CYS A 102 -2.95 7.32 -1.31
CA CYS A 102 -3.94 8.22 -0.74
C CYS A 102 -5.18 7.43 -0.26
N GLY A 103 -5.75 7.85 0.86
CA GLY A 103 -6.96 7.28 1.43
C GLY A 103 -8.24 7.74 0.75
N ASN A 104 -8.22 8.71 -0.16
CA ASN A 104 -9.43 9.20 -0.85
C ASN A 104 -9.92 8.17 -1.91
N PRO A 105 -11.23 8.04 -2.14
CA PRO A 105 -11.77 7.19 -3.21
C PRO A 105 -11.33 7.61 -4.62
N ASP A 106 -11.18 6.63 -5.52
CA ASP A 106 -10.79 6.86 -6.92
C ASP A 106 -11.99 7.16 -7.81
N VAL A 107 -13.12 6.53 -7.52
CA VAL A 107 -14.37 6.82 -8.20
C VAL A 107 -15.15 7.82 -7.38
N ALA A 108 -15.49 8.91 -8.05
CA ALA A 108 -16.25 9.98 -7.49
C ALA A 108 -17.64 9.50 -7.06
N ASN A 109 -17.82 9.27 -5.76
CA ASN A 109 -19.00 9.81 -5.12
C ASN A 109 -18.64 11.24 -4.68
N TYR A 110 -18.69 12.21 -5.59
CA TYR A 110 -18.88 13.63 -5.23
C TYR A 110 -20.28 13.84 -4.61
N ASN A 111 -20.79 12.85 -3.87
CA ASN A 111 -22.08 12.88 -3.20
C ASN A 111 -21.97 13.37 -1.76
N PHE A 112 -20.74 13.58 -1.24
CA PHE A 112 -20.52 14.25 0.04
C PHE A 112 -20.70 15.77 -0.07
N PHE A 113 -20.33 16.36 -1.22
CA PHE A 113 -20.55 17.77 -1.50
C PHE A 113 -21.50 17.88 -2.69
N PRO A 114 -22.70 18.46 -2.55
CA PRO A 114 -23.71 18.51 -3.63
C PRO A 114 -23.29 19.29 -4.89
N ARG A 115 -22.02 19.73 -5.01
CA ARG A 115 -21.47 20.57 -6.08
C ARG A 115 -20.02 20.19 -6.37
N LYS A 116 -19.47 20.71 -7.49
CA LYS A 116 -18.03 20.74 -7.75
C LYS A 116 -17.36 21.56 -6.64
N PRO A 117 -16.62 20.95 -5.69
CA PRO A 117 -16.09 21.67 -4.55
C PRO A 117 -15.07 22.70 -5.04
N LYS A 118 -15.31 23.96 -4.71
CA LYS A 118 -14.44 25.10 -5.00
C LYS A 118 -14.55 26.06 -3.83
N TRP A 119 -13.42 26.59 -3.38
CA TRP A 119 -13.41 27.67 -2.42
C TRP A 119 -14.04 28.94 -3.00
N ASP A 120 -14.96 29.55 -2.26
CA ASP A 120 -15.61 30.81 -2.65
C ASP A 120 -14.69 32.03 -2.44
N LYS A 121 -13.53 31.83 -1.84
CA LYS A 121 -12.52 32.84 -1.54
C LYS A 121 -11.13 32.38 -1.97
N ASN A 122 -10.25 33.36 -2.21
CA ASN A 122 -8.86 33.10 -2.57
C ASN A 122 -7.91 33.09 -1.37
N GLN A 123 -8.31 33.69 -0.24
CA GLN A 123 -7.55 33.65 1.00
C GLN A 123 -8.04 32.49 1.85
N ILE A 124 -7.22 31.45 1.94
CA ILE A 124 -7.52 30.20 2.64
C ILE A 124 -6.65 30.15 3.90
N THR A 125 -7.27 29.89 5.04
CA THR A 125 -6.53 29.68 6.30
C THR A 125 -6.27 28.21 6.54
N TYR A 126 -5.13 27.88 7.12
CA TYR A 126 -4.85 26.52 7.58
C TYR A 126 -4.32 26.50 9.01
N ARG A 127 -4.59 25.42 9.72
CA ARG A 127 -4.13 25.20 11.09
C ARG A 127 -3.63 23.78 11.25
N ILE A 128 -2.47 23.63 11.87
CA ILE A 128 -1.91 22.34 12.27
C ILE A 128 -2.34 22.09 13.72
N ILE A 129 -3.21 21.10 13.92
CA ILE A 129 -3.75 20.72 15.23
C ILE A 129 -2.81 19.73 15.93
N GLY A 130 -2.21 18.82 15.17
CA GLY A 130 -1.34 17.78 15.69
C GLY A 130 -0.09 17.62 14.84
N TYR A 131 0.94 17.08 15.47
CA TYR A 131 2.25 16.82 14.86
C TYR A 131 2.56 15.33 14.90
N THR A 132 3.42 14.88 13.98
CA THR A 132 4.00 13.54 14.07
C THR A 132 5.17 13.56 15.05
N PRO A 133 5.37 12.49 15.87
CA PRO A 133 6.58 12.35 16.68
C PRO A 133 7.84 12.04 15.85
N ASP A 134 7.68 11.70 14.56
CA ASP A 134 8.79 11.29 13.69
C ASP A 134 9.63 12.48 13.20
N LEU A 135 9.12 13.71 13.31
CA LEU A 135 9.76 14.94 12.82
C LEU A 135 9.58 16.05 13.86
N ASP A 136 10.52 16.98 13.90
CA ASP A 136 10.38 18.18 14.72
C ASP A 136 9.28 19.12 14.16
N PRO A 137 8.65 19.94 15.01
CA PRO A 137 7.56 20.83 14.59
C PRO A 137 7.94 21.81 13.48
N GLU A 138 9.17 22.33 13.47
CA GLU A 138 9.62 23.30 12.46
C GLU A 138 9.67 22.64 11.07
N THR A 139 10.22 21.43 10.99
CA THR A 139 10.23 20.61 9.76
C THR A 139 8.81 20.31 9.28
N VAL A 140 7.88 20.00 10.19
CA VAL A 140 6.47 19.75 9.83
C VAL A 140 5.80 21.02 9.30
N ASP A 141 6.01 22.14 9.96
CA ASP A 141 5.43 23.44 9.57
C ASP A 141 5.91 23.88 8.18
N ASP A 142 7.22 23.78 7.95
CA ASP A 142 7.87 24.07 6.68
C ASP A 142 7.44 23.11 5.57
N ALA A 143 7.29 21.82 5.87
CA ALA A 143 6.79 20.83 4.91
C ALA A 143 5.37 21.17 4.44
N PHE A 144 4.46 21.54 5.35
CA PHE A 144 3.10 21.94 4.96
C PHE A 144 3.05 23.29 4.25
N ALA A 145 3.87 24.26 4.65
CA ALA A 145 3.97 25.55 3.96
C ALA A 145 4.39 25.35 2.50
N ARG A 146 5.45 24.57 2.25
CA ARG A 146 5.88 24.23 0.88
C ARG A 146 4.84 23.44 0.10
N ALA A 147 4.15 22.49 0.74
CA ALA A 147 3.12 21.70 0.07
C ALA A 147 1.95 22.58 -0.42
N LEU A 148 1.55 23.57 0.36
CA LEU A 148 0.52 24.55 -0.03
C LEU A 148 1.06 25.53 -1.08
N GLN A 149 2.35 25.86 -1.02
CA GLN A 149 2.99 26.75 -1.99
C GLN A 149 2.89 26.24 -3.43
N VAL A 150 3.02 24.92 -3.64
CA VAL A 150 2.83 24.28 -4.96
C VAL A 150 1.54 24.71 -5.65
N TRP A 151 0.46 24.96 -4.88
CA TRP A 151 -0.81 25.42 -5.41
C TRP A 151 -0.88 26.95 -5.55
N SER A 152 -0.30 27.72 -4.63
CA SER A 152 -0.30 29.18 -4.74
C SER A 152 0.59 29.70 -5.87
N ASP A 153 1.62 28.95 -6.27
CA ASP A 153 2.52 29.36 -7.36
C ASP A 153 1.82 29.40 -8.73
N VAL A 154 0.74 28.63 -8.89
CA VAL A 154 0.02 28.49 -10.17
C VAL A 154 -1.46 28.92 -10.09
N THR A 155 -1.91 29.46 -8.96
CA THR A 155 -3.30 29.90 -8.75
C THR A 155 -3.33 31.22 -7.97
N PRO A 156 -4.44 31.98 -8.00
CA PRO A 156 -4.58 33.16 -7.15
C PRO A 156 -4.82 32.82 -5.66
N LEU A 157 -4.74 31.55 -5.25
CA LEU A 157 -4.96 31.13 -3.87
C LEU A 157 -3.79 31.57 -2.99
N ARG A 158 -4.09 32.03 -1.78
CA ARG A 158 -3.12 32.41 -0.75
C ARG A 158 -3.44 31.65 0.53
N PHE A 159 -2.42 31.03 1.10
CA PHE A 159 -2.55 30.24 2.31
C PHE A 159 -1.94 30.96 3.49
N THR A 160 -2.69 31.13 4.57
CA THR A 160 -2.24 31.79 5.80
C THR A 160 -2.41 30.87 6.99
N ARG A 161 -1.33 30.66 7.74
CA ARG A 161 -1.39 29.85 8.97
C ARG A 161 -2.04 30.63 10.10
N ILE A 162 -3.01 30.01 10.77
CA ILE A 162 -3.57 30.52 12.03
C ILE A 162 -3.29 29.53 13.16
N HIS A 163 -3.19 30.05 14.38
CA HIS A 163 -2.81 29.28 15.58
C HIS A 163 -3.96 29.07 16.55
N ASP A 164 -5.04 29.83 16.39
CA ASP A 164 -6.24 29.76 17.21
C ASP A 164 -7.51 29.82 16.35
N GLY A 165 -8.63 29.32 16.89
CA GLY A 165 -9.90 29.23 16.19
C GLY A 165 -9.97 28.15 15.10
N GLU A 166 -11.04 28.21 14.31
CA GLU A 166 -11.29 27.28 13.20
C GLU A 166 -10.72 27.84 11.89
N ALA A 167 -9.95 27.01 11.17
CA ALA A 167 -9.37 27.35 9.87
C ALA A 167 -10.12 26.64 8.73
N ASP A 168 -9.92 27.11 7.49
CA ASP A 168 -10.51 26.43 6.33
C ASP A 168 -9.93 25.03 6.11
N ILE A 169 -8.65 24.83 6.43
CA ILE A 169 -7.95 23.55 6.35
C ILE A 169 -7.38 23.18 7.72
N MET A 170 -7.96 22.16 8.33
CA MET A 170 -7.50 21.61 9.62
C MET A 170 -6.63 20.37 9.38
N ILE A 171 -5.35 20.45 9.76
CA ILE A 171 -4.36 19.40 9.53
C ILE A 171 -4.07 18.67 10.84
N ASN A 172 -4.15 17.34 10.83
CA ASN A 172 -3.87 16.53 12.02
C ASN A 172 -3.25 15.18 11.65
N PHE A 173 -2.42 14.64 12.53
CA PHE A 173 -1.89 13.28 12.44
C PHE A 173 -2.70 12.36 13.33
N GLY A 174 -3.14 11.23 12.78
CA GLY A 174 -3.91 10.24 13.51
C GLY A 174 -3.61 8.84 13.01
N ARG A 175 -3.66 7.87 13.92
CA ARG A 175 -3.64 6.46 13.55
C ARG A 175 -5.08 5.97 13.47
N TRP A 176 -5.52 5.60 12.27
CA TRP A 176 -6.80 4.91 12.13
C TRP A 176 -6.70 3.52 12.78
N GLY A 177 -7.75 3.10 13.50
CA GLY A 177 -7.75 1.88 14.32
C GLY A 177 -7.28 0.61 13.59
N ARG A 178 -6.86 -0.39 14.39
CA ARG A 178 -6.14 -1.66 14.09
C ARG A 178 -6.59 -2.50 12.87
N GLN A 179 -7.60 -2.12 12.09
CA GLN A 179 -8.12 -2.86 10.93
C GLN A 179 -7.54 -2.46 9.57
N ARG A 180 -6.84 -1.33 9.48
CA ARG A 180 -6.08 -0.92 8.29
C ARG A 180 -4.60 -0.98 8.65
N GLY A 181 -3.96 -2.11 8.34
CA GLY A 181 -2.56 -2.37 8.66
C GLY A 181 -1.64 -1.23 8.22
N THR A 182 -0.50 -1.13 8.90
CA THR A 182 0.62 -0.27 8.52
C THR A 182 1.01 -0.55 7.07
N GLY A 183 0.92 0.47 6.20
CA GLY A 183 1.33 0.39 4.79
C GLY A 183 0.23 0.55 3.73
N GLY A 184 -1.04 0.74 4.12
CA GLY A 184 -2.14 0.96 3.17
C GLY A 184 -2.36 2.41 2.75
N CYS A 185 -3.04 3.18 3.61
CA CYS A 185 -3.41 4.57 3.33
C CYS A 185 -2.50 5.55 4.08
N CYS A 186 -1.91 6.51 3.38
CA CYS A 186 -0.96 7.47 3.95
C CYS A 186 -1.65 8.71 4.54
N SER A 187 -2.68 9.24 3.87
CA SER A 187 -3.41 10.45 4.27
C SER A 187 -4.79 10.46 3.64
N ARG A 188 -5.71 11.28 4.14
CA ARG A 188 -7.07 11.46 3.57
C ARG A 188 -7.54 12.88 3.85
N ALA A 189 -8.22 13.50 2.88
CA ALA A 189 -9.00 14.71 3.12
C ALA A 189 -10.41 14.30 3.54
N MET A 190 -10.93 14.90 4.61
CA MET A 190 -12.29 14.67 5.11
C MET A 190 -13.19 15.84 4.73
#